data_AF-A0A8X6L605-F1
#
_entry.id   AF-A0A8X6L605-F1
#
_cell.length_a   1.000
_cell.length_b   1.000
_cell.length_c   1.000
_cell.angle_alpha   90.00
_cell.angle_beta   90.00
_cell.angle_gamma   90.00
#
_symmetry.space_group_name_H-M   'P 1'
#
loop_
_entity.id
_entity.type
_entity.pdbx_description
1 polymer ?
#
loop_
_entity_poly.entity_id
_entity_poly.type
_entity_poly.pdbx_seq_one_letter_code
_entity_poly.pdbx_strand_id
1 'polypeptide(L)'
;MNFETFYLINHRYINEAEQCFKNFTVRCMTPLQRELLGFVSEGSEKLLNEYCTPGTDLRANYLKHAPCLNDAHSLQKDCLTDLQAAMETISSSDFQKRIPMACCGYQRYMTCARNTVEKKCGKAAVDFMQLLLRNAVSRLPDIVCTGYGSENHECHKLLPPPGTQPQGSKSDSTLSRLFAAYLGN
;
A
#
# COMPACT_ATOMS: atom_id res chain seq x y z
N MET A 1 -19.99 11.82 1.54
CA MET A 1 -19.80 11.58 2.98
C MET A 1 -18.86 12.67 3.48
N ASN A 2 -19.24 13.45 4.49
CA ASN A 2 -18.44 14.60 4.91
C ASN A 2 -17.13 14.15 5.58
N PHE A 3 -16.06 14.90 5.32
CA PHE A 3 -14.67 14.53 5.61
C PHE A 3 -14.41 14.33 7.12
N GLU A 4 -15.05 15.15 7.97
CA GLU A 4 -14.99 15.00 9.43
C GLU A 4 -15.69 13.72 9.94
N THR A 5 -16.74 13.28 9.25
CA THR A 5 -17.46 12.04 9.59
C THR A 5 -16.64 10.81 9.22
N PHE A 6 -15.89 10.84 8.10
CA PHE A 6 -14.92 9.79 7.78
C PHE A 6 -13.75 9.78 8.78
N TYR A 7 -13.30 10.95 9.23
CA TYR A 7 -12.19 11.13 10.18
C TYR A 7 -12.51 10.60 11.59
N LEU A 8 -13.67 10.95 12.16
CA LEU A 8 -14.09 10.49 13.49
C LEU A 8 -14.46 9.00 13.52
N ILE A 9 -15.09 8.49 12.46
CA ILE A 9 -15.46 7.07 12.35
C ILE A 9 -14.19 6.22 12.19
N ASN A 10 -13.27 6.58 11.29
CA ASN A 10 -12.03 5.81 11.12
C ASN A 10 -11.15 5.81 12.35
N HIS A 11 -11.03 6.93 13.08
CA HIS A 11 -10.13 7.00 14.23
C HIS A 11 -10.47 5.96 15.31
N ARG A 12 -11.76 5.79 15.63
CA ARG A 12 -12.19 4.79 16.61
C ARG A 12 -11.90 3.36 16.13
N TYR A 13 -12.27 3.02 14.90
CA TYR A 13 -12.04 1.69 14.36
C TYR A 13 -10.55 1.35 14.21
N ILE A 14 -9.73 2.31 13.81
CA ILE A 14 -8.28 2.14 13.69
C ILE A 14 -7.67 1.89 15.08
N ASN A 15 -8.05 2.65 16.11
CA ASN A 15 -7.56 2.44 17.46
C ASN A 15 -7.99 1.07 18.03
N GLU A 16 -9.24 0.66 17.81
CA GLU A 16 -9.73 -0.66 18.23
C GLU A 16 -8.95 -1.80 17.51
N ALA A 17 -8.72 -1.65 16.21
CA ALA A 17 -7.94 -2.61 15.41
C ALA A 17 -6.48 -2.68 15.87
N GLU A 18 -5.86 -1.53 16.15
CA GLU A 18 -4.48 -1.44 16.65
C GLU A 18 -4.34 -2.13 18.01
N GLN A 19 -5.26 -1.91 18.95
CA GLN A 19 -5.25 -2.58 20.25
C GLN A 19 -5.43 -4.10 20.11
N CYS A 20 -6.34 -4.54 19.24
CA CYS A 20 -6.53 -5.95 18.96
C CYS A 20 -5.24 -6.58 18.41
N PHE A 21 -4.60 -5.92 17.45
CA PHE A 21 -3.35 -6.38 16.85
C PHE A 21 -2.22 -6.43 17.88
N LYS A 22 -2.05 -5.40 18.71
CA LYS A 22 -1.06 -5.39 19.81
C LYS A 22 -1.28 -6.54 20.79
N ASN A 23 -2.52 -6.85 21.15
CA ASN A 23 -2.82 -7.98 22.03
C ASN A 23 -2.47 -9.33 21.39
N PHE A 24 -2.73 -9.48 20.08
CA PHE A 24 -2.35 -10.68 19.34
C PHE A 24 -0.83 -10.89 19.33
N THR A 25 -0.05 -9.83 19.07
CA THR A 25 1.42 -9.95 18.95
C THR A 25 2.07 -10.33 20.28
N VAL A 26 1.53 -9.85 21.40
CA VAL A 26 1.98 -10.24 22.75
C VAL A 26 1.70 -11.72 23.02
N ARG A 27 0.52 -12.22 22.62
CA ARG A 27 0.08 -13.59 22.93
C ARG A 27 0.64 -14.66 21.99
N CYS A 28 0.80 -14.33 20.71
CA CYS A 28 0.94 -15.32 19.65
C CYS A 28 2.30 -15.27 18.92
N MET A 29 3.07 -14.18 19.03
CA MET A 29 4.34 -14.05 18.32
C MET A 29 5.55 -14.37 19.19
N THR A 30 6.65 -14.81 18.55
CA THR A 30 7.96 -14.95 19.20
C THR A 30 8.64 -13.59 19.40
N PRO A 31 9.68 -13.48 20.24
CA PRO A 31 10.45 -12.24 20.37
C PRO A 31 10.98 -11.70 19.04
N LEU A 32 11.56 -12.56 18.20
CA LEU A 32 12.08 -12.17 16.88
C LEU A 32 10.97 -11.69 15.93
N GLN A 33 9.81 -12.36 15.94
CA GLN A 33 8.66 -11.93 15.13
C GLN A 33 8.13 -10.56 15.57
N ARG A 34 8.12 -10.27 16.88
CA ARG A 34 7.74 -8.96 17.39
C ARG A 34 8.74 -7.87 17.01
N GLU A 35 10.03 -8.17 17.04
CA GLU A 35 11.08 -7.24 16.60
C GLU A 35 10.96 -6.93 15.10
N LEU A 36 10.79 -7.97 14.27
CA LEU A 36 10.54 -7.80 12.84
C LEU A 36 9.27 -7.00 12.58
N LEU A 37 8.19 -7.27 13.34
CA LEU A 37 6.94 -6.54 13.22
C LEU A 37 7.12 -5.06 13.59
N GLY A 38 7.79 -4.76 14.69
CA GLY A 38 8.08 -3.39 15.11
C GLY A 38 8.88 -2.62 14.07
N PHE A 39 9.88 -3.27 13.46
CA PHE A 39 10.65 -2.68 12.37
C PHE A 39 9.78 -2.33 11.16
N VAL A 40 8.84 -3.22 10.77
CA VAL A 40 7.95 -2.92 9.64
C VAL A 40 6.85 -1.92 9.98
N SER A 41 6.41 -1.83 11.24
CA SER A 41 5.31 -0.93 11.66
C SER A 41 5.75 0.46 12.12
N GLU A 42 7.03 0.68 12.42
CA GLU A 42 7.54 1.96 12.96
C GLU A 42 7.08 3.18 12.14
N GLY A 43 7.19 3.10 10.82
CA GLY A 43 6.75 4.15 9.92
C GLY A 43 5.23 4.40 9.99
N SER A 44 4.44 3.34 10.10
CA SER A 44 2.98 3.39 10.13
C SER A 44 2.49 4.00 11.43
N GLU A 45 3.09 3.63 12.55
CA GLU A 45 2.79 4.18 13.87
C GLU A 45 3.11 5.68 13.94
N LYS A 46 4.27 6.08 13.42
CA LYS A 46 4.65 7.50 13.34
C LYS A 46 3.68 8.29 12.45
N LEU A 47 3.32 7.73 11.28
CA LEU A 47 2.36 8.36 10.37
C LEU A 47 1.01 8.55 11.04
N LEU A 48 0.46 7.51 11.66
CA LEU A 48 -0.84 7.58 12.33
C LEU A 48 -0.83 8.66 13.42
N ASN A 49 0.22 8.69 14.25
CA ASN A 49 0.35 9.71 15.30
C ASN A 49 0.41 11.13 14.73
N GLU A 50 1.28 11.39 13.76
CA GLU A 50 1.42 12.73 13.17
C GLU A 50 0.17 13.15 12.40
N TYR A 51 -0.47 12.21 11.69
CA TYR A 51 -1.68 12.44 10.93
C TYR A 51 -2.87 12.81 11.84
N CYS A 52 -3.01 12.06 12.94
CA CYS A 52 -4.10 12.22 13.90
C CYS A 52 -3.93 13.44 14.82
N THR A 53 -2.70 13.93 14.99
CA THR A 53 -2.39 15.07 15.86
C THR A 53 -2.64 16.41 15.14
N PRO A 54 -3.51 17.30 15.66
CA PRO A 54 -3.69 18.64 15.10
C PRO A 54 -2.41 19.46 15.12
N GLY A 55 -2.16 20.25 14.06
CA GLY A 55 -1.05 21.20 14.00
C GLY A 55 0.28 20.65 13.49
N THR A 56 0.36 19.37 13.11
CA THR A 56 1.57 18.81 12.50
C THR A 56 1.72 19.22 11.03
N ASP A 57 2.97 19.32 10.55
CA ASP A 57 3.27 19.59 9.15
C ASP A 57 2.74 18.50 8.21
N LEU A 58 2.77 17.24 8.67
CA LEU A 58 2.21 16.10 7.93
C LEU A 58 0.71 16.29 7.73
N ARG A 59 -0.04 16.65 8.78
CA ARG A 59 -1.48 16.90 8.69
C ARG A 59 -1.78 18.09 7.78
N ALA A 60 -1.01 19.17 7.87
CA ALA A 60 -1.18 20.34 7.02
C ALA A 60 -0.96 19.99 5.53
N ASN A 61 0.11 19.27 5.21
CA ASN A 61 0.37 18.79 3.85
C ASN A 61 -0.69 17.80 3.37
N TYR A 62 -1.19 16.93 4.26
CA TYR A 62 -2.32 16.07 3.94
C TYR A 62 -3.55 16.86 3.52
N LEU A 63 -4.00 17.81 4.34
CA LEU A 63 -5.18 18.62 4.04
C LEU A 63 -5.03 19.41 2.74
N LYS A 64 -3.80 19.84 2.41
CA LYS A 64 -3.48 20.52 1.16
C LYS A 64 -3.65 19.63 -0.08
N HIS A 65 -3.19 18.38 -0.02
CA HIS A 65 -3.16 17.48 -1.18
C HIS A 65 -4.36 16.53 -1.28
N ALA A 66 -5.04 16.27 -0.16
CA ALA A 66 -6.15 15.33 -0.07
C ALA A 66 -7.29 15.60 -1.07
N PRO A 67 -7.74 16.84 -1.32
CA PRO A 67 -8.83 17.08 -2.27
C PRO A 67 -8.53 16.53 -3.67
N CYS A 68 -7.35 16.87 -4.23
CA CYS A 68 -6.98 16.39 -5.56
C CYS A 68 -6.70 14.87 -5.57
N LEU A 69 -6.03 14.34 -4.55
CA LEU A 69 -5.72 12.91 -4.47
C LEU A 69 -7.00 12.06 -4.34
N ASN A 70 -8.00 12.52 -3.60
CA ASN A 70 -9.30 11.87 -3.51
C ASN A 70 -10.02 11.87 -4.87
N ASP A 71 -9.97 12.98 -5.60
CA ASP A 71 -10.52 13.04 -6.95
C ASP A 71 -9.73 12.16 -7.94
N ALA A 72 -8.43 11.99 -7.72
CA ALA A 72 -7.54 11.14 -8.53
C ALA A 72 -7.69 9.65 -8.19
N HIS A 73 -8.35 9.30 -7.08
CA HIS A 73 -8.47 7.92 -6.60
C HIS A 73 -9.10 6.99 -7.65
N SER A 74 -10.14 7.45 -8.36
CA SER A 74 -10.77 6.67 -9.43
C SER A 74 -9.81 6.38 -10.60
N LEU A 75 -8.83 7.26 -10.86
CA LEU A 75 -7.82 7.08 -11.90
C LEU A 75 -6.72 6.10 -11.49
N GLN A 76 -6.56 5.84 -10.19
CA GLN A 76 -5.62 4.83 -9.70
C GLN A 76 -6.21 3.42 -9.71
N LYS A 77 -7.50 3.26 -10.01
CA LYS A 77 -8.18 1.96 -10.03
C LYS A 77 -7.47 0.96 -10.95
N ASP A 78 -7.02 1.42 -12.11
CA ASP A 78 -6.30 0.57 -13.06
C ASP A 78 -4.95 0.11 -12.50
N CYS A 79 -4.23 1.00 -11.80
CA CYS A 79 -2.97 0.66 -11.13
C CYS A 79 -3.19 -0.39 -10.02
N LEU A 80 -4.28 -0.27 -9.25
CA LEU A 80 -4.61 -1.21 -8.17
C LEU A 80 -5.09 -2.56 -8.72
N THR A 81 -5.88 -2.55 -9.80
CA THR A 81 -6.32 -3.75 -10.52
C THR A 81 -5.12 -4.53 -11.04
N ASP A 82 -4.16 -3.82 -11.64
CA ASP A 82 -2.94 -4.41 -12.17
C ASP A 82 -2.01 -4.97 -11.06
N LEU A 83 -1.94 -4.28 -9.91
CA LEU A 83 -1.25 -4.79 -8.72
C LEU A 83 -1.93 -6.05 -8.17
N GLN A 84 -3.25 -6.09 -8.12
CA GLN A 84 -4.01 -7.26 -7.66
C GLN A 84 -3.75 -8.46 -8.57
N ALA A 85 -3.80 -8.29 -9.89
CA ALA A 85 -3.49 -9.35 -10.85
C ALA A 85 -2.05 -9.87 -10.68
N ALA A 86 -1.08 -8.98 -10.43
CA ALA A 86 0.28 -9.41 -10.09
C ALA A 86 0.32 -10.25 -8.81
N MET A 87 -0.35 -9.82 -7.74
CA MET A 87 -0.36 -10.53 -6.46
C MET A 87 -0.96 -11.94 -6.51
N GLU A 88 -1.96 -12.16 -7.37
CA GLU A 88 -2.56 -13.49 -7.56
C GLU A 88 -1.56 -14.52 -8.11
N THR A 89 -0.63 -14.06 -8.94
CA THR A 89 0.41 -14.94 -9.50
C THR A 89 1.53 -15.23 -8.51
N ILE A 90 1.76 -14.38 -7.51
CA ILE A 90 2.84 -14.57 -6.52
C ILE A 90 2.57 -15.83 -5.68
N SER A 91 1.32 -16.06 -5.27
CA SER A 91 0.97 -17.21 -4.41
C SER A 91 1.15 -18.56 -5.10
N SER A 92 0.90 -18.63 -6.41
CA SER A 92 1.01 -19.86 -7.21
C SER A 92 2.40 -20.06 -7.81
N SER A 93 3.32 -19.11 -7.63
CA SER A 93 4.67 -19.17 -8.20
C SER A 93 5.68 -19.85 -7.28
N ASP A 94 6.75 -20.35 -7.89
CA ASP A 94 7.93 -20.90 -7.20
C ASP A 94 8.43 -19.92 -6.15
N PHE A 95 8.79 -20.44 -4.97
CA PHE A 95 9.20 -19.63 -3.82
C PHE A 95 10.32 -18.62 -4.18
N GLN A 96 11.30 -19.05 -4.98
CA GLN A 96 12.43 -18.21 -5.42
C GLN A 96 12.02 -17.04 -6.31
N LYS A 97 10.87 -17.13 -6.99
CA LYS A 97 10.34 -16.08 -7.87
C LYS A 97 9.45 -15.10 -7.13
N ARG A 98 8.99 -15.43 -5.91
CA ARG A 98 8.01 -14.61 -5.17
C ARG A 98 8.52 -13.21 -4.83
N ILE A 99 9.76 -13.09 -4.33
CA ILE A 99 10.37 -11.79 -4.04
C ILE A 99 10.58 -10.97 -5.32
N PRO A 100 11.22 -11.50 -6.39
CA PRO A 100 11.29 -10.81 -7.67
C PRO A 100 9.93 -10.34 -8.21
N MET A 101 8.92 -11.22 -8.21
CA MET A 101 7.57 -10.88 -8.67
C MET A 101 6.92 -9.79 -7.82
N ALA A 102 7.01 -9.89 -6.49
CA ALA A 102 6.50 -8.86 -5.58
C ALA A 102 7.16 -7.50 -5.85
N CYS A 103 8.47 -7.49 -6.02
CA CYS A 103 9.23 -6.28 -6.30
C CYS A 103 8.91 -5.67 -7.67
N CYS A 104 8.77 -6.51 -8.70
CA CYS A 104 8.32 -6.05 -10.01
C CYS A 104 6.90 -5.46 -9.95
N GLY A 105 5.98 -6.12 -9.26
CA GLY A 105 4.60 -5.65 -9.09
C GLY A 105 4.54 -4.32 -8.34
N TYR A 106 5.30 -4.19 -7.25
CA TYR A 106 5.45 -2.95 -6.49
C TYR A 106 5.95 -1.80 -7.36
N GLN A 107 7.02 -2.01 -8.13
CA GLN A 107 7.60 -0.96 -8.97
C GLN A 107 6.65 -0.52 -10.10
N ARG A 108 5.96 -1.48 -10.72
CA ARG A 108 4.94 -1.20 -11.74
C ARG A 108 3.78 -0.39 -11.17
N TYR A 109 3.26 -0.79 -10.00
CA TYR A 109 2.23 -0.04 -9.29
C TYR A 109 2.69 1.38 -8.96
N MET A 110 3.86 1.53 -8.33
CA MET A 110 4.39 2.85 -7.95
C MET A 110 4.59 3.75 -9.17
N THR A 111 5.05 3.20 -10.30
CA THR A 111 5.21 3.94 -11.55
C THR A 111 3.87 4.40 -12.11
N CYS A 112 2.87 3.51 -12.16
CA CYS A 112 1.52 3.83 -12.58
C CYS A 112 0.89 4.93 -11.70
N ALA A 113 0.93 4.75 -10.38
CA ALA A 113 0.36 5.70 -9.43
C ALA A 113 1.03 7.07 -9.52
N ARG A 114 2.37 7.13 -9.59
CA ARG A 114 3.13 8.39 -9.75
C ARG A 114 2.71 9.13 -11.02
N ASN A 115 2.72 8.45 -12.16
CA ASN A 115 2.37 9.06 -13.45
C ASN A 115 0.93 9.59 -13.46
N THR A 116 -0.01 8.83 -12.89
CA THR A 116 -1.42 9.23 -12.79
C THR A 116 -1.60 10.46 -11.91
N VAL A 117 -0.95 10.48 -10.74
CA VAL A 117 -1.03 11.62 -9.81
C VAL A 117 -0.30 12.83 -10.34
N GLU A 118 0.87 12.68 -10.96
CA GLU A 118 1.63 13.80 -11.50
C GLU A 118 0.83 14.54 -12.58
N LYS A 119 0.22 13.78 -13.50
CA LYS A 119 -0.60 14.34 -14.59
C LYS A 119 -1.81 15.12 -14.08
N LYS A 120 -2.40 14.71 -12.94
CA LYS A 120 -3.64 15.31 -12.42
C LYS A 120 -3.40 16.37 -11.34
N CYS A 121 -2.48 16.10 -10.43
CA CYS A 121 -2.29 16.86 -9.19
C CYS A 121 -0.90 17.51 -9.08
N GLY A 122 -0.01 17.26 -10.04
CA GLY A 122 1.34 17.80 -10.07
C GLY A 122 2.33 17.10 -9.14
N LYS A 123 3.60 17.44 -9.30
CA LYS A 123 4.73 16.76 -8.63
C LYS A 123 4.69 16.81 -7.11
N ALA A 124 4.27 17.93 -6.51
CA ALA A 124 4.18 18.05 -5.06
C ALA A 124 3.19 17.04 -4.44
N ALA A 125 2.09 16.72 -5.15
CA ALA A 125 1.15 15.70 -4.71
C ALA A 125 1.74 14.28 -4.83
N VAL A 126 2.62 14.05 -5.82
CA VAL A 126 3.36 12.79 -5.96
C VAL A 126 4.30 12.58 -4.78
N ASP A 127 5.08 13.60 -4.42
CA ASP A 127 6.03 13.53 -3.31
C ASP A 127 5.29 13.24 -1.99
N PHE A 128 4.14 13.90 -1.79
CA PHE A 128 3.29 13.65 -0.64
C PHE A 128 2.66 12.25 -0.65
N MET A 129 2.15 11.78 -1.79
CA MET A 129 1.63 10.41 -1.92
C MET A 129 2.70 9.37 -1.61
N GLN A 130 3.94 9.56 -2.07
CA GLN A 130 5.04 8.65 -1.78
C GLN A 130 5.39 8.63 -0.28
N LEU A 131 5.42 9.80 0.36
CA LEU A 131 5.63 9.90 1.81
C LEU A 131 4.55 9.12 2.57
N LEU A 132 3.28 9.29 2.18
CA LEU A 132 2.17 8.55 2.78
C LEU A 132 2.30 7.04 2.58
N LEU A 133 2.55 6.57 1.36
CA LEU A 133 2.67 5.13 1.06
C LEU A 133 3.84 4.48 1.80
N ARG A 134 4.99 5.15 1.84
CA ARG A 134 6.20 4.67 2.53
C ARG A 134 5.98 4.53 4.03
N ASN A 135 5.32 5.51 4.62
CA ASN A 135 5.05 5.44 6.03
C ASN A 135 3.90 4.47 6.32
N ALA A 136 2.88 4.37 5.47
CA ALA A 136 1.74 3.48 5.69
C ALA A 136 2.11 1.98 5.58
N VAL A 137 2.95 1.60 4.61
CA VAL A 137 3.23 0.20 4.26
C VAL A 137 4.63 -0.28 4.71
N SER A 138 5.42 0.60 5.35
CA SER A 138 6.86 0.46 5.59
C SER A 138 7.74 0.93 4.43
N ARG A 139 8.99 1.29 4.77
CA ARG A 139 10.08 1.52 3.82
C ARG A 139 10.71 0.23 3.31
N LEU A 140 10.32 -0.92 3.86
CA LEU A 140 10.88 -2.22 3.49
C LEU A 140 10.79 -2.52 1.98
N PRO A 141 9.68 -2.25 1.27
CA PRO A 141 9.62 -2.46 -0.18
C PRO A 141 10.67 -1.64 -0.94
N ASP A 142 10.90 -0.37 -0.57
CA ASP A 142 11.94 0.44 -1.22
C ASP A 142 13.34 -0.16 -1.01
N ILE A 143 13.59 -0.75 0.17
CA ILE A 143 14.89 -1.34 0.50
C ILE A 143 15.09 -2.67 -0.23
N VAL A 144 14.16 -3.60 -0.07
CA VAL A 144 14.27 -4.97 -0.62
C VAL A 144 14.18 -4.99 -2.14
N CYS A 145 13.40 -4.08 -2.72
CA CYS A 145 13.20 -4.03 -4.17
C CYS A 145 14.19 -3.14 -4.91
N THR A 146 15.29 -2.74 -4.24
CA THR A 146 16.41 -2.07 -4.91
C THR A 146 16.95 -2.96 -6.02
N GLY A 147 17.01 -2.45 -7.26
CA GLY A 147 17.47 -3.22 -8.44
C GLY A 147 16.34 -3.89 -9.24
N TYR A 148 15.10 -3.85 -8.75
CA TYR A 148 13.91 -4.16 -9.53
C TYR A 148 13.30 -2.84 -10.00
N GLY A 149 13.02 -2.69 -11.29
CA GLY A 149 12.55 -1.43 -11.88
C GLY A 149 11.99 -1.64 -13.28
N SER A 150 11.44 -0.58 -13.89
CA SER A 150 10.77 -0.63 -15.21
C SER A 150 11.67 -1.10 -16.36
N GLU A 151 12.99 -0.98 -16.22
CA GLU A 151 13.97 -1.42 -17.23
C GLU A 151 14.44 -2.87 -17.02
N ASN A 152 14.08 -3.48 -15.88
CA ASN A 152 14.45 -4.85 -15.59
C ASN A 152 13.59 -5.80 -16.43
N HIS A 153 14.21 -6.38 -17.48
CA HIS A 153 13.52 -7.25 -18.42
C HIS A 153 12.93 -8.51 -17.78
N GLU A 154 13.45 -8.94 -16.63
CA GLU A 154 12.85 -10.05 -15.86
C GLU A 154 11.44 -9.70 -15.36
N CYS A 155 11.17 -8.43 -15.05
CA CYS A 155 9.84 -8.00 -14.61
C CYS A 155 8.76 -8.15 -15.69
N HIS A 156 9.12 -8.08 -16.97
CA HIS A 156 8.17 -8.31 -18.07
C HIS A 156 7.77 -9.77 -18.24
N LYS A 157 8.66 -10.71 -17.86
CA LYS A 157 8.38 -12.15 -17.93
C LYS A 157 7.68 -12.67 -16.67
N LEU A 158 7.94 -12.03 -15.54
CA LEU A 158 7.46 -12.45 -14.23
C LEU A 158 6.03 -11.99 -13.93
N LEU A 159 5.54 -10.92 -14.55
CA LEU A 159 4.21 -10.39 -14.26
C LEU A 159 3.22 -10.69 -15.39
N PRO A 160 1.92 -10.79 -15.08
CA PRO A 160 0.88 -10.73 -16.08
C PRO A 160 0.99 -9.46 -16.93
N PRO A 161 0.56 -9.48 -18.20
CA PRO A 161 0.49 -8.27 -19.04
C PRO A 161 -0.32 -7.15 -18.36
N PRO A 162 0.05 -5.87 -18.56
CA PRO A 162 -0.74 -4.75 -18.06
C PRO A 162 -2.20 -4.83 -18.49
N GLY A 163 -3.12 -4.54 -17.57
CA GLY A 163 -4.57 -4.60 -17.81
C GLY A 163 -5.20 -5.99 -17.65
N THR A 164 -4.42 -7.00 -17.24
CA THR A 164 -4.97 -8.30 -16.83
C THR A 164 -5.98 -8.11 -15.70
N GLN A 165 -7.15 -8.71 -15.83
CA GLN A 165 -8.19 -8.64 -14.80
C GLN A 165 -7.91 -9.66 -13.68
N PRO A 166 -7.93 -9.26 -12.41
CA PRO A 166 -7.77 -10.16 -11.28
C PRO A 166 -9.01 -11.04 -11.10
N GLN A 167 -8.80 -12.22 -10.50
CA GLN A 167 -9.88 -13.11 -10.06
C GLN A 167 -10.63 -12.56 -8.84
N GLY A 168 -9.98 -11.70 -8.07
CA GLY A 168 -10.58 -10.98 -6.95
C GLY A 168 -10.96 -11.91 -5.80
N SER A 169 -12.20 -11.80 -5.32
CA SER A 169 -12.74 -12.65 -4.26
C SER A 169 -12.69 -14.17 -4.57
N LYS A 170 -12.56 -14.55 -5.85
CA LYS A 170 -12.42 -15.95 -6.28
C LYS A 170 -10.98 -16.47 -6.29
N SER A 171 -10.00 -15.62 -5.97
CA SER A 171 -8.60 -16.02 -5.95
C SER A 171 -8.30 -17.06 -4.87
N ASP A 172 -7.46 -18.05 -5.20
CA ASP A 172 -6.91 -18.99 -4.21
C ASP A 172 -5.97 -18.31 -3.19
N SER A 173 -5.44 -17.12 -3.53
CA SER A 173 -4.57 -16.33 -2.66
C SER A 173 -5.35 -15.64 -1.55
N THR A 174 -5.08 -15.98 -0.29
CA THR A 174 -5.64 -15.28 0.88
C THR A 174 -5.32 -13.78 0.86
N LEU A 175 -4.10 -13.41 0.44
CA LEU A 175 -3.71 -12.01 0.33
C LEU A 175 -4.49 -11.29 -0.77
N SER A 176 -4.70 -11.92 -1.93
CA SER A 176 -5.53 -11.33 -3.00
C SER A 176 -6.97 -11.15 -2.54
N ARG A 177 -7.57 -12.14 -1.86
CA ARG A 177 -8.94 -12.01 -1.33
C ARG A 177 -9.09 -10.88 -0.32
N LEU A 178 -8.11 -10.68 0.57
CA LEU A 178 -8.09 -9.54 1.50
C LEU A 178 -8.00 -8.21 0.73
N PHE A 179 -7.15 -8.16 -0.30
CA PHE A 179 -7.01 -6.98 -1.14
C PHE A 179 -8.29 -6.68 -1.95
N ALA A 180 -8.97 -7.72 -2.44
CA ALA A 180 -10.24 -7.61 -3.14
C ALA A 180 -11.33 -6.98 -2.26
N ALA A 181 -11.42 -7.43 -0.99
CA ALA A 181 -12.33 -6.84 -0.02
C ALA A 181 -12.05 -5.36 0.24
N TYR A 182 -10.77 -4.94 0.28
CA TYR A 182 -10.39 -3.53 0.40
C TYR A 182 -10.78 -2.71 -0.83
N LEU A 183 -10.61 -3.27 -2.03
CA LEU A 183 -10.95 -2.60 -3.30
C LEU A 183 -12.45 -2.64 -3.64
N GLY A 184 -13.24 -3.43 -2.92
CA GLY A 184 -14.67 -3.61 -3.15
C GLY A 184 -14.98 -4.39 -4.43
N ASN A 185 -14.17 -5.41 -4.77
CA ASN A 185 -14.35 -6.28 -5.94
C ASN A 185 -14.28 -7.79 -5.61
#